data_AF-A0AAJ3FY02-F1
#
_entry.id   AF-A0AAJ3FY02-F1
#
_cell.length_a   1.000
_cell.length_b   1.000
_cell.length_c   1.000
_cell.angle_alpha   90.00
_cell.angle_beta   90.00
_cell.angle_gamma   90.00
#
_symmetry.space_group_name_H-M   'P 1'
#
loop_
_entity.id
_entity.type
_entity.pdbx_description
1 polymer ?
#
loop_
_entity_poly.entity_id
_entity_poly.type
_entity_poly.pdbx_seq_one_letter_code
_entity_poly.pdbx_strand_id
1 'polypeptide(L)'
;MSGISLNLPEDLSNSLADLAKTNGQSASYLAMDVLRDYIEREKAMTTKIELAVKEADQGKFASDDQVAAMRARRGNQIGADSVSRTR
;
A
#
# COMPACT_ATOMS: atom_id res chain seq x y z
N MET A 1 13.19 26.10 8.04
CA MET A 1 12.05 25.19 7.80
C MET A 1 11.37 25.63 6.52
N SER A 2 11.16 24.73 5.56
CA SER A 2 10.29 25.00 4.41
C SER A 2 8.85 24.67 4.80
N GLY A 3 7.92 25.55 4.46
CA GLY A 3 6.49 25.34 4.61
C GLY A 3 5.85 25.25 3.24
N ILE A 4 4.80 24.44 3.11
CA ILE A 4 3.94 24.39 1.93
C ILE A 4 2.55 24.90 2.33
N SER A 5 1.92 25.67 1.44
CA SER A 5 0.51 26.04 1.57
C SER A 5 -0.30 25.14 0.65
N LEU A 6 -1.32 24.47 1.20
CA LEU A 6 -2.24 23.65 0.44
C LEU A 6 -3.60 24.33 0.41
N ASN A 7 -4.14 24.47 -0.80
CA ASN A 7 -5.55 24.81 -0.98
C ASN A 7 -6.32 23.51 -1.12
N LEU A 8 -7.13 23.19 -0.12
CA LEU A 8 -7.98 22.00 -0.11
C LEU A 8 -9.41 22.39 -0.49
N PRO A 9 -10.12 21.53 -1.24
CA PRO A 9 -11.57 21.58 -1.30
C PRO A 9 -12.20 21.61 0.10
N GLU A 10 -13.31 22.34 0.26
CA GLU A 10 -13.94 22.58 1.56
C GLU A 10 -14.34 21.27 2.26
N ASP A 11 -14.92 20.35 1.51
CA ASP A 11 -15.33 19.01 1.98
C ASP A 11 -14.14 18.20 2.52
N LEU A 12 -13.02 18.22 1.81
CA LEU A 12 -11.79 17.56 2.25
C LEU A 12 -11.19 18.21 3.50
N SER A 13 -11.17 19.54 3.55
CA SER A 13 -10.69 20.27 4.74
C SER A 13 -11.53 19.95 5.98
N ASN A 14 -12.85 19.90 5.82
CA ASN A 14 -13.76 19.56 6.92
C ASN A 14 -13.55 18.12 7.40
N SER A 15 -13.45 17.17 6.46
CA SER A 15 -13.20 15.76 6.77
C SER A 15 -11.87 15.56 7.52
N LEU A 16 -10.81 16.26 7.10
CA LEU A 16 -9.51 16.23 7.76
C LEU A 16 -9.59 16.81 9.19
N ALA A 17 -10.30 17.93 9.37
CA ALA A 17 -10.47 18.57 10.66
C ALA A 17 -11.25 17.69 11.65
N ASP A 18 -12.34 17.06 11.19
CA ASP A 18 -13.17 16.16 12.01
C ASP A 18 -12.40 14.90 12.43
N LEU A 19 -11.64 14.31 11.51
CA LEU A 19 -10.77 13.17 11.81
C LEU A 19 -9.67 13.54 12.80
N ALA A 20 -9.00 14.67 12.59
CA ALA A 20 -7.96 15.14 13.50
C ALA A 20 -8.51 15.40 14.91
N LYS A 21 -9.70 16.02 15.01
CA LYS A 21 -10.39 16.27 16.27
C LYS A 21 -10.72 14.97 17.01
N THR A 22 -11.19 13.95 16.29
CA THR A 22 -11.50 12.63 16.87
C THR A 22 -10.26 11.96 17.47
N ASN A 23 -9.10 12.19 16.87
CA ASN A 23 -7.81 11.64 17.30
C ASN A 23 -7.06 12.55 18.30
N GLY A 24 -7.63 13.69 18.69
CA GLY A 24 -6.96 14.66 19.57
C GLY A 24 -5.71 15.32 18.95
N GLN A 25 -5.65 15.37 17.62
CA GLN A 25 -4.53 15.91 16.85
C GLN A 25 -4.93 17.18 16.10
N SER A 26 -3.95 17.97 15.64
CA SER A 26 -4.21 19.09 14.72
C SER A 26 -4.34 18.60 13.28
N ALA A 27 -5.17 19.26 12.48
CA ALA A 27 -5.33 18.95 11.06
C ALA A 27 -3.98 19.01 10.31
N SER A 28 -3.13 19.99 10.63
CA SER A 28 -1.79 20.11 10.04
C SER A 28 -0.89 18.93 10.40
N TYR A 29 -0.93 18.46 11.64
CA TYR A 29 -0.15 17.29 12.06
C TYR A 29 -0.61 16.04 11.31
N LEU A 30 -1.93 15.81 11.26
CA LEU A 30 -2.51 14.67 10.54
C LEU A 30 -2.20 14.72 9.04
N ALA A 31 -2.26 15.90 8.41
CA ALA A 31 -1.86 16.08 7.01
C ALA A 31 -0.38 15.74 6.78
N MET A 32 0.51 16.17 7.68
CA MET A 32 1.94 15.83 7.59
C MET A 32 2.18 14.34 7.75
N ASP A 33 1.45 13.69 8.65
CA ASP A 33 1.56 12.26 8.89
C ASP A 33 1.13 11.47 7.66
N VAL A 34 -0.05 11.77 7.11
CA VAL A 34 -0.57 11.17 5.87
C VAL A 34 0.38 11.37 4.68
N LEU A 35 0.97 12.57 4.55
CA LEU A 35 1.93 12.86 3.49
C LEU A 35 3.23 12.05 3.66
N ARG A 36 3.75 11.92 4.90
CA ARG A 36 4.93 11.10 5.17
C ARG A 36 4.67 9.65 4.78
N ASP A 37 3.56 9.12 5.25
CA ASP A 37 3.08 7.77 4.97
C ASP A 37 2.96 7.48 3.47
N TYR A 38 2.37 8.43 2.72
CA TYR A 38 2.25 8.33 1.28
C TYR A 38 3.64 8.30 0.61
N ILE A 39 4.52 9.23 0.96
CA ILE A 39 5.87 9.32 0.37
C ILE A 39 6.69 8.07 0.67
N GLU A 40 6.61 7.52 1.89
CA GLU A 40 7.32 6.30 2.26
C GLU A 40 6.82 5.08 1.47
N ARG A 41 5.50 4.92 1.36
CA ARG A 41 4.91 3.86 0.52
C ARG A 41 5.32 3.99 -0.93
N GLU A 42 5.30 5.20 -1.48
CA GLU A 42 5.58 5.41 -2.90
C GLU A 42 7.05 5.23 -3.25
N LYS A 43 7.96 5.63 -2.35
CA LYS A 43 9.38 5.30 -2.45
C LYS A 43 9.60 3.80 -2.41
N ALA A 44 8.97 3.09 -1.47
CA ALA A 44 9.12 1.65 -1.37
C ALA A 44 8.58 0.93 -2.61
N MET A 45 7.47 1.39 -3.18
CA MET A 45 6.90 0.84 -4.41
C MET A 45 7.80 1.09 -5.61
N THR A 46 8.30 2.31 -5.77
CA THR A 46 9.21 2.69 -6.85
C THR A 46 10.47 1.83 -6.82
N THR A 47 11.11 1.71 -5.64
CA THR A 47 12.31 0.85 -5.46
C THR A 47 12.03 -0.61 -5.82
N LYS A 48 10.85 -1.14 -5.48
CA LYS A 48 10.48 -2.52 -5.84
C LYS A 48 10.33 -2.71 -7.34
N ILE A 49 9.73 -1.74 -8.03
CA ILE A 49 9.58 -1.78 -9.50
C ILE A 49 10.96 -1.72 -10.16
N GLU A 50 11.81 -0.79 -9.74
CA GLU A 50 13.18 -0.67 -10.27
C GLU A 50 13.99 -1.97 -10.07
N LEU A 51 13.89 -2.57 -8.88
CA LEU A 51 14.53 -3.86 -8.61
C LEU A 51 13.96 -4.98 -9.49
N ALA A 52 12.65 -5.08 -9.62
CA ALA A 52 12.00 -6.10 -10.44
C ALA A 52 12.41 -5.99 -11.92
N VAL A 53 12.50 -4.77 -12.45
CA VAL A 53 13.01 -4.52 -13.81
C VAL A 53 14.46 -4.99 -13.94
N LYS A 54 15.33 -4.60 -12.99
CA LYS A 54 16.74 -5.03 -12.98
C LYS A 54 16.89 -6.55 -12.89
N GLU A 55 16.07 -7.23 -12.11
CA GLU A 55 16.08 -8.69 -12.01
C GLU A 55 15.60 -9.35 -13.31
N ALA A 56 14.55 -8.81 -13.92
CA ALA A 56 14.06 -9.26 -15.22
C ALA A 56 15.12 -9.11 -16.33
N ASP A 57 15.82 -7.97 -16.37
CA ASP A 57 16.93 -7.72 -17.30
C ASP A 57 18.10 -8.71 -17.10
N GLN A 58 18.26 -9.22 -15.87
CA GLN A 58 19.24 -10.27 -15.53
C GLN A 58 18.72 -11.69 -15.80
N GLY A 59 17.50 -11.83 -16.33
CA GLY A 59 16.86 -13.13 -16.57
C GLY A 59 16.44 -13.86 -15.28
N LYS A 60 16.36 -13.16 -14.14
CA LYS A 60 15.95 -13.73 -12.85
C LYS A 60 14.44 -13.87 -12.80
N PHE A 61 13.94 -14.90 -13.46
CA PHE A 61 12.54 -15.31 -13.38
C PHE A 61 12.41 -16.59 -12.56
N ALA A 62 11.21 -16.81 -12.01
CA ALA A 62 10.89 -18.08 -11.39
C ALA A 62 10.90 -19.20 -12.44
N SER A 63 11.36 -20.39 -12.05
CA SER A 63 11.25 -21.57 -12.92
C SER A 63 9.82 -22.08 -13.03
N ASP A 64 9.53 -22.86 -14.06
CA ASP A 64 8.21 -23.46 -14.27
C ASP A 64 7.74 -24.27 -13.05
N ASP A 65 8.65 -25.01 -12.41
CA ASP A 65 8.36 -25.78 -11.20
C ASP A 65 7.98 -24.89 -10.01
N GLN A 66 8.67 -23.75 -9.85
CA GLN A 66 8.33 -22.77 -8.80
C GLN A 66 6.96 -22.13 -9.06
N VAL A 67 6.64 -21.85 -10.32
CA VAL A 67 5.34 -21.33 -10.73
C VAL A 67 4.23 -22.38 -10.50
N ALA A 68 4.48 -23.64 -10.85
CA ALA A 68 3.56 -24.75 -10.63
C ALA A 68 3.28 -24.98 -9.13
N ALA A 69 4.33 -24.96 -8.30
CA ALA A 69 4.19 -25.07 -6.85
C ALA A 69 3.38 -23.93 -6.24
N MET A 70 3.58 -22.68 -6.71
CA MET A 70 2.78 -21.52 -6.28
C MET A 70 1.29 -21.68 -6.64
N ARG A 71 1.00 -22.12 -7.86
CA ARG A 71 -0.38 -22.37 -8.31
C ARG A 71 -1.08 -23.44 -7.48
N ALA A 72 -0.39 -24.55 -7.20
CA ALA A 72 -0.92 -25.62 -6.36
C ALA A 72 -1.23 -25.14 -4.93
N ARG A 73 -0.33 -24.35 -4.32
CA ARG A 73 -0.56 -23.77 -3.00
C ARG A 73 -1.80 -22.88 -2.95
N ARG A 74 -1.97 -21.98 -3.94
CA ARG A 74 -3.15 -21.11 -4.02
C ARG A 74 -4.44 -21.89 -4.29
N GLY A 75 -4.41 -22.90 -5.15
CA GLY A 75 -5.57 -23.77 -5.41
C GLY A 75 -6.06 -24.47 -4.15
N ASN A 76 -5.14 -24.97 -3.31
CA ASN A 76 -5.47 -25.61 -2.04
C ASN A 76 -6.06 -24.63 -1.01
N GLN A 77 -5.61 -23.38 -1.03
CA GLN A 77 -6.13 -22.34 -0.14
C GLN A 77 -7.55 -21.91 -0.51
N ILE A 78 -7.85 -21.76 -1.80
CA ILE A 78 -9.22 -21.45 -2.28
C ILE A 78 -10.19 -22.61 -1.94
N GLY A 79 -9.72 -23.86 -2.02
CA GLY A 79 -10.48 -25.02 -1.56
C GLY A 79 -10.79 -24.99 -0.06
N ALA A 80 -9.83 -24.62 0.79
CA ALA A 80 -10.02 -24.55 2.25
C ALA A 80 -10.97 -23.42 2.70
N ASP A 81 -10.95 -22.28 2.01
CA ASP A 81 -11.82 -21.14 2.31
C ASP A 81 -13.30 -21.42 1.95
N SER A 82 -13.55 -22.31 0.98
CA SER A 82 -14.90 -22.71 0.57
C SER A 82 -15.56 -23.70 1.55
N VAL A 83 -14.79 -24.58 2.19
CA VAL A 83 -15.27 -25.56 3.17
C VAL A 83 -15.57 -24.91 4.53
N SER A 84 -14.88 -23.81 4.86
CA SER A 84 -15.07 -23.09 6.13
C SER A 84 -16.31 -22.19 6.15
N ARG A 85 -16.93 -21.92 4.98
CA ARG A 85 -18.10 -21.04 4.85
C ARG A 85 -19.44 -21.79 4.81
N THR A 86 -19.41 -23.12 4.94
CA THR A 86 -20.59 -24.02 4.93
C THR A 86 -20.83 -24.75 6.27
N ARG A 87 -20.23 -24.28 7.36
CA ARG A 87 -20.48 -24.77 8.72
C ARG A 87 -20.94 -23.67 9.66
#